data_AF-A0A9P6I1A2-F1
#
_entry.id   AF-A0A9P6I1A2-F1
#
_cell.length_a   1.000
_cell.length_b   1.000
_cell.length_c   1.000
_cell.angle_alpha   90.00
_cell.angle_beta   90.00
_cell.angle_gamma   90.00
#
_symmetry.space_group_name_H-M   'P 1'
#
loop_
_entity.id
_entity.type
_entity.pdbx_description
1 polymer ?
#
loop_
_entity_poly.entity_id
_entity_poly.type
_entity_poly.pdbx_seq_one_letter_code
_entity_poly.pdbx_strand_id
1 'polypeptide(L)'
;MKDLNEVISSDLPELEKTDTRLGDEAQLVVDAGLVTTSWALTLATFHFASKADVSSKLRKELVAAGFATQCQELKKLSYLNACVLESVHLSHGVVVRAPRLAPDQELTYGGWTVLQNTPVSMATIDVLMTRDYSLSPSLSFRSVESRSQSLRDSLWRLEKALDSVWVSSKGCCIKSMK
;
A
#
# COMPACT_ATOMS: atom_id res chain seq x y z
N MET A 1 -11.43 -8.78 6.68
CA MET A 1 -12.33 -7.67 7.07
C MET A 1 -13.72 -8.23 6.90
N LYS A 2 -14.49 -8.31 7.99
CA LYS A 2 -15.83 -8.86 7.94
C LYS A 2 -16.73 -7.84 7.24
N ASP A 3 -17.57 -8.27 6.31
CA ASP A 3 -18.59 -7.38 5.71
C ASP A 3 -19.44 -6.76 6.84
N LEU A 4 -20.00 -5.56 6.67
CA LEU A 4 -20.87 -4.97 7.72
C LEU A 4 -21.98 -5.94 8.16
N ASN A 5 -22.48 -6.75 7.21
CA ASN A 5 -23.43 -7.82 7.49
C ASN A 5 -22.84 -8.95 8.36
N GLU A 6 -21.56 -9.28 8.19
CA GLU A 6 -20.86 -10.24 9.05
C GLU A 6 -20.59 -9.66 10.46
N VAL A 7 -20.38 -8.35 10.60
CA VAL A 7 -20.24 -7.69 11.91
C VAL A 7 -21.57 -7.71 12.65
N ILE A 8 -22.67 -7.37 11.97
CA ILE A 8 -24.03 -7.38 12.53
C ILE A 8 -24.43 -8.80 13.00
N SER A 9 -24.09 -9.82 12.19
CA SER A 9 -24.42 -11.23 12.48
C SER A 9 -23.45 -11.95 13.43
N SER A 10 -22.35 -11.32 13.84
CA SER A 10 -21.34 -11.94 14.71
C SER A 10 -21.69 -11.88 16.21
N ASP A 11 -21.00 -12.66 17.03
CA ASP A 11 -21.19 -12.68 18.50
C ASP A 11 -20.51 -11.51 19.24
N LEU A 12 -20.29 -10.37 18.57
CA LEU A 12 -19.70 -9.19 19.18
C LEU A 12 -20.68 -8.52 20.17
N PRO A 13 -20.17 -7.84 21.22
CA PRO A 13 -20.99 -7.11 22.18
C PRO A 13 -21.91 -6.09 21.48
N GLU A 14 -23.10 -5.84 22.02
CA GLU A 14 -24.05 -4.88 21.43
C GLU A 14 -23.45 -3.48 21.23
N LEU A 15 -22.54 -3.06 22.13
CA LEU A 15 -21.80 -1.80 22.02
C LEU A 15 -21.01 -1.70 20.71
N GLU A 16 -20.44 -2.81 20.23
CA GLU A 16 -19.68 -2.86 18.97
C GLU A 16 -20.57 -2.89 17.72
N LYS A 17 -21.88 -3.11 17.90
CA LYS A 17 -22.88 -3.12 16.83
C LYS A 17 -23.72 -1.84 16.77
N THR A 18 -23.37 -0.84 17.58
CA THR A 18 -24.07 0.46 17.56
C THR A 18 -23.92 1.17 16.22
N ASP A 19 -24.99 1.81 15.75
CA ASP A 19 -25.03 2.53 14.48
C ASP A 19 -23.91 3.58 14.37
N THR A 20 -23.64 4.31 15.46
CA THR A 20 -22.57 5.32 15.51
C THR A 20 -21.21 4.70 15.22
N ARG A 21 -20.89 3.59 15.88
CA ARG A 21 -19.58 2.94 15.75
C ARG A 21 -19.42 2.24 14.41
N LEU A 22 -20.49 1.62 13.88
CA LEU A 22 -20.52 1.09 12.51
C LEU A 22 -20.35 2.21 11.46
N GLY A 23 -20.99 3.36 11.68
CA GLY A 23 -20.83 4.56 10.85
C GLY A 23 -19.39 5.07 10.84
N ASP A 24 -18.76 5.15 12.01
CA ASP A 24 -17.35 5.59 12.14
C ASP A 24 -16.39 4.64 11.41
N GLU A 25 -16.60 3.32 11.49
CA GLU A 25 -15.79 2.37 10.74
C GLU A 25 -16.00 2.45 9.23
N ALA A 26 -17.26 2.58 8.80
CA ALA A 26 -17.57 2.75 7.39
C ALA A 26 -16.88 4.00 6.83
N GLN A 27 -16.95 5.11 7.58
CA GLN A 27 -16.28 6.36 7.22
C GLN A 27 -14.76 6.20 7.14
N LEU A 28 -14.16 5.53 8.14
CA LEU A 28 -12.72 5.23 8.14
C LEU A 28 -12.27 4.45 6.91
N VAL A 29 -13.07 3.48 6.46
CA VAL A 29 -12.78 2.67 5.27
C VAL A 29 -12.84 3.52 4.00
N VAL A 30 -13.88 4.35 3.88
CA VAL A 30 -14.04 5.27 2.76
C VAL A 30 -12.86 6.23 2.69
N ASP A 31 -12.49 6.85 3.81
CA ASP A 31 -11.40 7.82 3.86
C ASP A 31 -10.04 7.19 3.55
N ALA A 32 -9.77 6.01 4.13
CA ALA A 32 -8.54 5.26 3.88
C ALA A 32 -8.39 4.88 2.39
N GLY A 33 -9.49 4.49 1.74
CA GLY A 33 -9.50 4.13 0.33
C GLY A 33 -9.43 5.32 -0.59
N LEU A 34 -10.15 6.40 -0.28
CA LEU A 34 -10.27 7.55 -1.15
C LEU A 34 -8.97 8.36 -1.23
N VAL A 35 -8.42 8.75 -0.08
CA VAL A 35 -7.29 9.71 -0.05
C VAL A 35 -6.02 9.06 -0.58
N THR A 36 -5.74 7.81 -0.20
CA THR A 36 -4.51 7.13 -0.62
C THR A 36 -4.51 6.75 -2.10
N THR A 37 -5.65 6.30 -2.63
CA THR A 37 -5.77 5.92 -4.06
C THR A 37 -5.83 7.15 -4.96
N SER A 38 -6.55 8.20 -4.57
CA SER A 38 -6.58 9.47 -5.33
C SER A 38 -5.19 10.06 -5.44
N TRP A 39 -4.42 10.09 -4.35
CA TRP A 39 -3.04 10.56 -4.37
C TRP A 39 -2.13 9.76 -5.32
N ALA A 40 -2.23 8.42 -5.30
CA ALA A 40 -1.47 7.58 -6.22
C ALA A 40 -1.86 7.83 -7.69
N LEU A 41 -3.15 8.01 -7.98
CA LEU A 41 -3.64 8.34 -9.33
C LEU A 41 -3.21 9.75 -9.79
N THR A 42 -3.20 10.73 -8.90
CA THR A 42 -2.69 12.07 -9.18
C THR A 42 -1.22 12.02 -9.59
N LEU A 43 -0.39 11.24 -8.90
CA LEU A 43 1.02 11.08 -9.27
C LEU A 43 1.19 10.31 -10.58
N ALA A 44 0.39 9.26 -10.80
CA ALA A 44 0.38 8.54 -12.07
C ALA A 44 0.09 9.48 -13.24
N THR A 45 -1.02 10.21 -13.17
CA THR A 45 -1.46 11.14 -14.21
C THR A 45 -0.47 12.29 -14.42
N PHE A 46 0.08 12.86 -13.35
CA PHE A 46 1.13 13.89 -13.43
C PHE A 46 2.37 13.39 -14.19
N HIS A 47 2.85 12.18 -13.89
CA HIS A 47 4.02 11.62 -14.57
C HIS A 47 3.72 11.22 -16.02
N PHE A 48 2.52 10.72 -16.31
CA PHE A 48 2.09 10.45 -17.68
C PHE A 48 1.98 11.72 -18.52
N ALA A 49 1.53 12.84 -17.94
CA ALA A 49 1.47 14.13 -18.61
C ALA A 49 2.85 14.76 -18.80
N SER A 50 3.73 14.63 -17.80
CA SER A 50 5.04 15.26 -17.79
C SER A 50 6.09 14.53 -18.64
N LYS A 51 5.91 13.23 -18.91
CA LYS A 51 6.87 12.39 -19.67
C LYS A 51 6.23 11.79 -20.90
N ALA A 52 6.45 12.44 -22.05
CA ALA A 52 5.92 12.00 -23.34
C ALA A 52 6.32 10.55 -23.69
N ASP A 53 7.54 10.13 -23.35
CA ASP A 53 8.01 8.76 -23.59
C ASP A 53 7.18 7.71 -22.88
N VAL A 54 6.81 8.00 -21.63
CA VAL A 54 6.01 7.09 -20.79
C VAL A 54 4.62 6.93 -21.38
N SER A 55 3.97 8.06 -21.71
CA SER A 55 2.63 8.08 -22.32
C SER A 55 2.62 7.41 -23.70
N SER A 56 3.66 7.61 -24.51
CA SER A 56 3.79 6.97 -25.82
C SER A 56 3.88 5.45 -25.72
N LYS A 57 4.72 4.93 -24.82
CA LYS A 57 4.84 3.48 -24.57
C LYS A 57 3.55 2.88 -24.02
N LEU A 58 2.92 3.55 -23.05
CA LEU A 58 1.67 3.09 -22.45
C LEU A 58 0.55 3.01 -23.50
N ARG A 59 0.42 4.04 -24.35
CA ARG A 59 -0.56 4.04 -25.44
C ARG A 59 -0.30 2.92 -26.44
N LYS A 60 0.96 2.65 -26.80
CA LYS A 60 1.31 1.53 -27.69
C LYS A 60 0.88 0.19 -27.12
N GLU A 61 1.15 -0.07 -25.84
CA GLU A 61 0.73 -1.31 -25.17
C GLU A 61 -0.81 -1.43 -25.12
N LEU A 62 -1.52 -0.35 -24.78
CA LEU A 62 -2.99 -0.33 -24.73
C LEU A 62 -3.65 -0.52 -26.10
N VAL A 63 -3.09 0.08 -27.15
CA VAL A 63 -3.57 -0.09 -28.52
C VAL A 63 -3.35 -1.53 -29.01
N ALA A 64 -2.17 -2.10 -28.71
CA ALA A 64 -1.88 -3.50 -29.04
C ALA A 64 -2.83 -4.49 -28.32
N ALA A 65 -3.28 -4.12 -27.12
CA ALA A 65 -4.27 -4.88 -26.35
C ALA A 65 -5.73 -4.64 -26.78
N GLY A 66 -5.98 -3.83 -27.82
CA GLY A 66 -7.33 -3.57 -28.34
C GLY A 66 -8.21 -2.74 -27.41
N PHE A 67 -7.62 -1.88 -26.56
CA PHE A 67 -8.35 -1.11 -25.55
C PHE A 67 -9.19 -1.97 -24.59
N ALA A 68 -8.63 -3.10 -24.17
CA ALA A 68 -9.19 -3.95 -23.13
C ALA A 68 -9.75 -3.12 -21.96
N THR A 69 -11.04 -3.27 -21.66
CA THR A 69 -11.72 -2.53 -20.58
C THR A 69 -11.85 -3.37 -19.31
N GLN A 70 -11.66 -4.68 -19.40
CA GLN A 70 -11.82 -5.57 -18.26
C GLN A 70 -10.55 -5.58 -17.40
N CYS A 71 -10.75 -5.48 -16.08
CA CYS A 71 -9.64 -5.44 -15.10
C CYS A 71 -8.68 -6.65 -15.24
N GLN A 72 -9.20 -7.84 -15.55
CA GLN A 72 -8.38 -9.03 -15.74
C GLN A 72 -7.45 -8.94 -16.96
N GLU A 73 -7.86 -8.25 -18.01
CA GLU A 73 -7.06 -8.07 -19.22
C GLU A 73 -6.00 -6.98 -19.00
N LEU A 74 -6.37 -5.88 -18.35
CA LEU A 74 -5.46 -4.80 -17.98
C LEU A 74 -4.33 -5.29 -17.05
N LYS A 75 -4.61 -6.23 -16.14
CA LYS A 75 -3.58 -6.83 -15.28
C LYS A 75 -2.49 -7.59 -16.04
N LYS A 76 -2.75 -8.06 -17.27
CA LYS A 76 -1.79 -8.78 -18.11
C LYS A 76 -0.78 -7.83 -18.78
N LEU A 77 -1.11 -6.55 -18.87
CA LEU A 77 -0.27 -5.53 -19.48
C LEU A 77 0.89 -5.18 -18.55
N SER A 78 2.08 -5.67 -18.91
CA SER A 78 3.27 -5.59 -18.09
C SER A 78 3.73 -4.15 -17.84
N TYR A 79 3.62 -3.28 -18.85
CA TYR A 79 4.08 -1.90 -18.77
C TYR A 79 3.08 -1.02 -18.01
N LEU A 80 1.77 -1.21 -18.23
CA LEU A 80 0.72 -0.60 -17.40
C LEU A 80 0.88 -0.98 -15.93
N ASN A 81 1.06 -2.28 -15.64
CA ASN A 81 1.23 -2.77 -14.26
C ASN A 81 2.49 -2.15 -13.63
N ALA A 82 3.60 -2.14 -14.37
CA ALA A 82 4.83 -1.51 -13.90
C ALA A 82 4.61 -0.01 -13.60
N CYS A 83 3.93 0.73 -14.48
CA CYS A 83 3.57 2.14 -14.24
C CYS A 83 2.75 2.34 -12.97
N VAL A 84 1.74 1.50 -12.73
CA VAL A 84 0.92 1.54 -11.51
C VAL A 84 1.79 1.29 -10.26
N LEU A 85 2.67 0.29 -10.31
CA LEU A 85 3.57 -0.02 -9.20
C LEU A 85 4.52 1.13 -8.88
N GLU A 86 5.07 1.80 -9.90
CA GLU A 86 5.94 2.98 -9.71
C GLU A 86 5.15 4.16 -9.14
N SER A 87 3.90 4.37 -9.58
CA SER A 87 3.03 5.41 -9.02
C SER A 87 2.71 5.16 -7.55
N VAL A 88 2.46 3.90 -7.16
CA VAL A 88 2.25 3.51 -5.74
C VAL A 88 3.54 3.67 -4.94
N HIS A 89 4.69 3.34 -5.51
CA HIS A 89 5.98 3.54 -4.87
C HIS A 89 6.25 5.02 -4.59
N LEU A 90 6.02 5.90 -5.57
CA LEU A 90 6.23 7.34 -5.46
C LEU A 90 5.18 8.06 -4.61
N SER A 91 4.00 7.45 -4.41
CA SER A 91 2.98 8.05 -3.54
C SER A 91 3.35 7.99 -2.07
N HIS A 92 4.20 7.03 -1.68
CA HIS A 92 4.62 6.73 -0.30
C HIS A 92 3.46 6.49 0.69
N GLY A 93 2.21 6.56 0.23
CA GLY A 93 1.00 6.50 1.04
C GLY A 93 0.98 7.55 2.16
N VAL A 94 0.42 7.15 3.30
CA VAL A 94 0.42 7.97 4.52
C VAL A 94 1.80 7.87 5.17
N VAL A 95 2.57 8.96 5.12
CA VAL A 95 3.91 9.05 5.74
C VAL A 95 3.77 9.48 7.19
N VAL A 96 3.37 8.54 8.04
CA VAL A 96 3.30 8.74 9.50
C VAL A 96 4.05 7.64 10.22
N ARG A 97 4.63 7.98 11.36
CA ARG A 97 5.19 7.00 12.30
C ARG A 97 4.06 6.53 13.20
N ALA A 98 3.34 5.50 12.78
CA ALA A 98 2.29 4.92 13.62
C ALA A 98 2.95 4.04 14.70
N PRO A 99 3.01 4.45 15.98
CA PRO A 99 3.66 3.67 17.02
C PRO A 99 2.93 2.34 17.23
N ARG A 100 3.69 1.33 17.61
CA ARG A 100 3.23 0.00 18.00
C ARG A 100 3.79 -0.29 19.38
N LEU A 101 2.96 -0.93 20.20
CA LEU A 101 3.30 -1.33 21.56
C LEU A 101 3.24 -2.86 21.62
N ALA A 102 4.23 -3.45 22.30
CA ALA A 102 4.22 -4.86 22.68
C ALA A 102 4.01 -4.92 24.20
N PRO A 103 2.76 -4.92 24.68
CA PRO A 103 2.49 -4.83 26.12
C PRO A 103 2.93 -6.09 26.88
N ASP A 104 2.87 -7.25 26.23
CA ASP A 104 3.03 -8.56 26.89
C ASP A 104 4.37 -9.24 26.58
N GLN A 105 5.24 -8.62 25.77
CA GLN A 105 6.50 -9.23 25.37
C GLN A 105 7.62 -8.20 25.18
N GLU A 106 8.85 -8.61 25.49
CA GLU A 106 10.05 -7.88 25.11
C GLU A 106 10.41 -8.19 23.66
N LEU A 107 10.80 -7.17 22.89
CA LEU A 107 11.18 -7.34 21.49
C LEU A 107 12.71 -7.41 21.40
N THR A 108 13.23 -8.44 20.75
CA THR A 108 14.67 -8.55 20.47
C THR A 108 14.96 -8.14 19.03
N TYR A 109 15.93 -7.25 18.84
CA TYR A 109 16.35 -6.78 17.53
C TYR A 109 17.87 -6.58 17.48
N GLY A 110 18.57 -7.34 16.64
CA GLY A 110 20.00 -7.14 16.40
C GLY A 110 20.87 -7.16 17.67
N GLY A 111 20.52 -8.00 18.65
CA GLY A 111 21.20 -8.07 19.94
C GLY A 111 20.73 -7.06 20.99
N TRP A 112 19.83 -6.14 20.63
CA TRP A 112 19.18 -5.22 21.55
C TRP A 112 17.86 -5.79 22.05
N THR A 113 17.56 -5.55 23.33
CA THR A 113 16.26 -5.87 23.94
C THR A 113 15.48 -4.59 24.16
N VAL A 114 14.34 -4.46 23.49
CA VAL A 114 13.37 -3.40 23.69
C VAL A 114 12.36 -3.87 24.74
N LEU A 115 12.28 -3.14 25.85
CA LEU A 115 11.41 -3.49 26.97
C LEU A 115 9.93 -3.48 26.57
N GLN A 116 9.15 -4.28 27.28
CA GLN A 116 7.69 -4.30 27.12
C GLN A 116 7.09 -2.89 27.19
N ASN A 117 6.02 -2.68 26.44
CA ASN A 117 5.26 -1.43 26.36
C ASN A 117 6.08 -0.20 25.87
N THR A 118 7.24 -0.42 25.24
CA THR A 118 7.98 0.66 24.57
C THR A 118 7.43 0.90 23.17
N PRO A 119 7.08 2.14 22.78
CA PRO A 119 6.56 2.42 21.45
C PRO A 119 7.66 2.30 20.39
N VAL A 120 7.49 1.35 19.47
CA VAL A 120 8.35 1.19 18.29
C VAL A 120 7.57 1.65 17.06
N SER A 121 8.20 2.44 16.20
CA SER A 121 7.58 2.96 14.99
C SER A 121 8.57 2.99 13.84
N MET A 122 8.06 3.02 12.62
CA MET A 122 8.83 3.17 11.39
C MET A 122 8.00 4.02 10.43
N ALA A 123 8.65 4.91 9.68
CA ALA A 123 7.95 5.61 8.60
C ALA A 123 7.99 4.74 7.34
N THR A 124 6.89 4.66 6.59
CA THR A 124 6.81 3.91 5.33
C THR A 124 7.92 4.32 4.34
N ILE A 125 8.30 5.60 4.35
CA ILE A 125 9.38 6.13 3.53
C ILE A 125 10.76 5.56 3.89
N ASP A 126 11.01 5.22 5.16
CA ASP A 126 12.31 4.69 5.61
C ASP A 126 12.62 3.35 4.93
N VAL A 127 11.58 2.51 4.74
CA VAL A 127 11.67 1.22 4.05
C VAL A 127 11.68 1.40 2.53
N LEU A 128 10.84 2.29 2.01
CA LEU A 128 10.73 2.52 0.57
C LEU A 128 11.98 3.16 -0.05
N MET A 129 12.68 3.99 0.72
CA MET A 129 13.80 4.80 0.25
C MET A 129 15.15 4.37 0.85
N THR A 130 15.25 3.17 1.44
CA THR A 130 16.53 2.68 1.98
C THR A 130 17.60 2.61 0.87
N ARG A 131 18.79 3.15 1.15
CA ARG A 131 19.92 3.34 0.19
C ARG A 131 20.50 2.06 -0.43
N ASP A 132 20.11 0.89 0.05
CA ASP A 132 20.82 -0.37 -0.21
C ASP A 132 20.29 -1.19 -1.42
N TYR A 133 19.31 -0.67 -2.16
CA TYR A 133 18.65 -1.46 -3.20
C TYR A 133 18.62 -0.71 -4.52
N SER A 134 19.63 -0.92 -5.38
CA SER A 134 19.67 -0.79 -6.87
C SER A 134 18.96 0.40 -7.56
N LEU A 135 18.42 1.33 -6.79
CA LEU A 135 17.55 2.39 -7.19
C LEU A 135 18.28 3.64 -6.74
N SER A 136 18.81 4.38 -7.70
CA SER A 136 19.22 5.75 -7.42
C SER A 136 18.07 6.44 -6.68
N PRO A 137 18.30 7.18 -5.58
CA PRO A 137 17.27 7.86 -4.79
C PRO A 137 16.63 9.05 -5.55
N SER A 138 16.45 8.90 -6.85
CA SER A 138 15.82 9.89 -7.72
C SER A 138 14.31 9.68 -7.68
N LEU A 139 13.59 10.74 -7.33
CA LEU A 139 12.13 10.92 -7.46
C LEU A 139 11.64 10.90 -8.92
N SER A 140 12.36 10.25 -9.83
CA SER A 140 12.07 10.25 -11.25
C SER A 140 11.43 8.93 -11.65
N PHE A 141 10.19 9.01 -12.14
CA PHE A 141 9.49 7.95 -12.87
C PHE A 141 10.33 7.45 -14.06
N ARG A 142 11.12 6.38 -13.88
CA ARG A 142 12.03 5.83 -14.91
C ARG A 142 11.40 4.63 -15.61
N SER A 143 11.94 4.24 -16.78
CA SER A 143 11.42 3.12 -17.59
C SER A 143 11.29 1.85 -16.74
N VAL A 144 10.05 1.38 -16.65
CA VAL A 144 9.54 0.62 -15.52
C VAL A 144 9.70 -0.91 -15.68
N GLU A 145 10.13 -1.38 -16.85
CA GLU A 145 10.18 -2.81 -17.20
C GLU A 145 11.21 -3.58 -16.38
N SER A 146 12.44 -3.07 -16.21
CA SER A 146 13.51 -3.76 -15.48
C SER A 146 13.33 -3.74 -13.95
N ARG A 147 12.46 -2.86 -13.42
CA ARG A 147 12.24 -2.65 -11.98
C ARG A 147 10.94 -3.25 -11.47
N SER A 148 10.04 -3.71 -12.34
CA SER A 148 8.72 -4.21 -11.91
C SER A 148 8.80 -5.32 -10.85
N GLN A 149 9.81 -6.19 -10.94
CA GLN A 149 10.05 -7.23 -9.94
C GLN A 149 10.61 -6.66 -8.63
N SER A 150 11.61 -5.79 -8.72
CA SER A 150 12.18 -5.11 -7.54
C SER A 150 11.14 -4.26 -6.80
N LEU A 151 10.23 -3.59 -7.50
CA LEU A 151 9.13 -2.83 -6.91
C LEU A 151 8.14 -3.75 -6.19
N ARG A 152 7.79 -4.89 -6.81
CA ARG A 152 6.97 -5.92 -6.16
C ARG A 152 7.66 -6.44 -4.91
N ASP A 153 8.96 -6.71 -4.97
CA ASP A 153 9.73 -7.20 -3.83
C ASP A 153 9.80 -6.15 -2.71
N SER A 154 9.96 -4.86 -3.03
CA SER A 154 9.94 -3.76 -2.06
C SER A 154 8.57 -3.56 -1.43
N LEU A 155 7.49 -3.63 -2.22
CA LEU A 155 6.11 -3.54 -1.71
C LEU A 155 5.76 -4.78 -0.87
N TRP A 156 6.24 -5.95 -1.26
CA TRP A 156 6.14 -7.18 -0.47
C TRP A 156 6.93 -7.09 0.83
N ARG A 157 8.13 -6.50 0.82
CA ARG A 157 8.93 -6.28 2.03
C ARG A 157 8.33 -5.22 2.93
N LEU A 158 7.74 -4.17 2.38
CA LEU A 158 6.91 -3.24 3.12
C LEU A 158 5.78 -3.99 3.80
N GLU A 159 5.02 -4.78 3.05
CA GLU A 159 3.98 -5.65 3.61
C GLU A 159 4.55 -6.55 4.69
N LYS A 160 5.71 -7.17 4.48
CA LYS A 160 6.32 -8.05 5.49
C LYS A 160 6.85 -7.29 6.68
N ALA A 161 7.40 -6.09 6.55
CA ALA A 161 7.74 -5.23 7.68
C ALA A 161 6.47 -4.76 8.40
N LEU A 162 5.37 -4.61 7.65
CA LEU A 162 4.02 -4.39 8.11
C LEU A 162 3.33 -5.67 8.63
N ASP A 163 3.95 -6.85 8.55
CA ASP A 163 3.40 -8.13 9.03
C ASP A 163 4.28 -8.74 10.16
N SER A 164 5.61 -8.59 10.11
CA SER A 164 6.58 -9.28 10.98
C SER A 164 6.77 -8.58 12.32
N VAL A 165 6.58 -7.26 12.37
CA VAL A 165 6.36 -6.52 13.62
C VAL A 165 4.90 -6.68 14.10
N TRP A 166 4.07 -7.39 13.34
CA TRP A 166 2.62 -7.31 13.40
C TRP A 166 1.99 -8.66 13.64
N VAL A 167 2.00 -9.05 14.90
CA VAL A 167 1.10 -10.07 15.43
C VAL A 167 -0.29 -9.47 15.74
N SER A 168 -0.57 -8.20 15.36
CA SER A 168 -1.83 -7.49 15.66
C SER A 168 -2.49 -6.88 14.41
N SER A 169 -3.83 -6.86 14.41
CA SER A 169 -4.78 -6.78 13.29
C SER A 169 -4.84 -5.47 12.47
N LYS A 170 -3.79 -4.64 12.41
CA LYS A 170 -3.86 -3.27 11.87
C LYS A 170 -3.23 -3.08 10.47
N GLY A 171 -3.13 -4.13 9.66
CA GLY A 171 -2.66 -4.04 8.27
C GLY A 171 -3.57 -3.19 7.38
N CYS A 172 -3.19 -2.96 6.12
CA CYS A 172 -4.05 -2.24 5.16
C CYS A 172 -5.39 -2.97 4.97
N CYS A 173 -6.48 -2.40 5.51
CA CYS A 173 -7.80 -3.05 5.56
C CYS A 173 -8.37 -3.37 4.17
N ILE A 174 -8.09 -2.52 3.18
CA ILE A 174 -8.62 -2.62 1.81
C ILE A 174 -7.97 -3.76 1.02
N LYS A 175 -6.81 -4.25 1.44
CA LYS A 175 -6.12 -5.34 0.73
C LYS A 175 -6.88 -6.68 0.76
N SER A 176 -7.81 -6.82 1.71
CA SER A 176 -8.67 -8.00 1.81
C SER A 176 -9.91 -7.97 0.90
N MET A 177 -10.13 -6.89 0.16
CA MET A 177 -11.23 -6.81 -0.83
C MET A 177 -10.84 -7.66 -2.05
N LYS A 178 -11.33 -8.91 -2.08
CA LYS A 178 -11.27 -9.80 -3.24
C LYS A 178 -12.50 -9.63 -4.12
#